data_AF-A0A914PNX8-F1
#
_entry.id   AF-A0A914PNX8-F1
#
_cell.length_a   1.000
_cell.length_b   1.000
_cell.length_c   1.000
_cell.angle_alpha   90.00
_cell.angle_beta   90.00
_cell.angle_gamma   90.00
#
_symmetry.space_group_name_H-M   'P 1'
#
loop_
_entity.id
_entity.type
_entity.pdbx_description
1 polymer ?
#
loop_
_entity_poly.entity_id
_entity_poly.type
_entity_poly.pdbx_seq_one_letter_code
_entity_poly.pdbx_strand_id
1 'polypeptide(L)'
;MVAEIVHEFAKASSLYEQVLSYNKESPRAHYGKARTLQLRSEFEGNEYLLDAAIAEYQIVLDDEDTPEALFRMTADNIIECARYRGNLHKVMTVQRALLDRFPDDIELQNNFGVTFLMMGRIEDARNVISAVLEANPNDALAQAYYGYILKVHDHDFERGVQYMRRGLRGSDEAIIDAKFYFHLGDGLMRLGRNQEALRVYEEATHLGLFPSPLQRSFHNLEGLIARPWWTLEQTGCGKHLKHVERQWTVIREEAIKLWQNYEESFEAEDLHLTEGRLVAYPITRDSTFIEENCKRVPQTCTILKKFVNDAGCFKGDVLQTGTRIWPHCGATNYVLEAQLGLQVTSDARIRVAADTKGWKTGKFLVYDESFEHEIWFDGASANTVRIILSMELWHPEVPQLSRADTLRP
;
A
#
# COMPACT_ATOMS: atom_id res chain seq x y z
N MET A 1 -3.38 40.14 9.48
CA MET A 1 -4.66 39.54 9.93
C MET A 1 -5.32 38.93 8.73
N VAL A 2 -5.10 37.63 8.52
CA VAL A 2 -5.92 36.85 7.59
C VAL A 2 -7.23 36.62 8.33
N ALA A 3 -8.36 37.04 7.77
CA ALA A 3 -9.66 36.80 8.38
C ALA A 3 -9.85 35.28 8.52
N GLU A 4 -10.08 34.79 9.74
CA GLU A 4 -10.55 33.43 9.94
C GLU A 4 -11.86 33.28 9.16
N ILE A 5 -11.87 32.39 8.17
CA ILE A 5 -13.09 32.04 7.45
C ILE A 5 -13.96 31.27 8.46
N VAL A 6 -14.94 31.96 9.03
CA VAL A 6 -15.95 31.33 9.89
C VAL A 6 -16.91 30.57 8.98
N HIS A 7 -16.87 29.24 9.01
CA HIS A 7 -17.78 28.40 8.24
C HIS A 7 -19.18 28.38 8.88
N GLU A 8 -20.18 28.98 8.22
CA GLU A 8 -21.57 29.07 8.72
C GLU A 8 -22.42 27.83 8.35
N PHE A 9 -21.93 26.61 8.64
CA PHE A 9 -22.61 25.37 8.22
C PHE A 9 -24.06 25.24 8.69
N ALA A 10 -24.33 25.59 9.96
CA ALA A 10 -25.68 25.49 10.53
C ALA A 10 -26.68 26.41 9.81
N LYS A 11 -26.24 27.61 9.42
CA LYS A 11 -27.07 28.56 8.67
C LYS A 11 -27.30 28.08 7.25
N ALA A 12 -26.28 27.53 6.59
CA ALA A 12 -26.41 26.95 5.26
C ALA A 12 -27.42 25.78 5.26
N SER A 13 -27.33 24.85 6.21
CA SER A 13 -28.31 23.76 6.37
C SER A 13 -29.73 24.28 6.55
N SER A 14 -29.92 25.29 7.42
CA SER A 14 -31.24 25.89 7.66
C SER A 14 -31.83 26.55 6.40
N LEU A 15 -31.00 27.19 5.57
CA LEU A 15 -31.45 27.78 4.31
C LEU A 15 -31.92 26.72 3.31
N TYR A 16 -31.20 25.61 3.18
CA TYR A 16 -31.62 24.51 2.30
C TYR A 16 -32.88 23.80 2.83
N GLU A 17 -32.99 23.59 4.14
CA GLU A 17 -34.21 23.07 4.78
C GLU A 17 -35.42 23.98 4.53
N GLN A 18 -35.22 25.29 4.57
CA GLN A 18 -36.26 26.26 4.23
C GLN A 18 -36.70 26.10 2.77
N VAL A 19 -35.77 26.00 1.81
CA VAL A 19 -36.10 25.75 0.40
C VAL A 19 -36.88 24.44 0.24
N LEU A 20 -36.42 23.35 0.87
CA LEU A 20 -37.06 22.03 0.83
C LEU A 20 -38.46 22.03 1.47
N SER A 21 -38.75 22.95 2.38
CA SER A 21 -40.10 23.11 2.94
C SER A 21 -41.12 23.62 1.90
N TYR A 22 -40.65 24.40 0.91
CA TYR A 22 -41.48 24.93 -0.18
C TYR A 22 -41.45 24.03 -1.42
N ASN A 23 -40.30 23.42 -1.73
CA ASN A 23 -40.12 22.49 -2.84
C ASN A 23 -39.33 21.26 -2.37
N LYS A 24 -40.07 20.23 -1.95
CA LYS A 24 -39.51 19.02 -1.34
C LYS A 24 -38.65 18.20 -2.28
N GLU A 25 -38.92 18.26 -3.58
CA GLU A 25 -38.23 17.44 -4.59
C GLU A 25 -37.11 18.24 -5.27
N SER A 26 -36.70 19.41 -4.76
CA SER A 26 -35.70 20.24 -5.44
C SER A 26 -34.32 19.57 -5.46
N PRO A 27 -33.80 19.11 -6.62
CA PRO A 27 -32.54 18.38 -6.66
C PRO A 27 -31.37 19.27 -6.26
N ARG A 28 -31.44 20.55 -6.63
CA ARG A 28 -30.40 21.53 -6.32
C ARG A 28 -30.33 21.85 -4.82
N ALA A 29 -31.47 21.83 -4.13
CA ALA A 29 -31.51 22.07 -2.69
C ALA A 29 -30.99 20.85 -1.91
N HIS A 30 -31.39 19.64 -2.30
CA HIS A 30 -30.82 18.40 -1.75
C HIS A 30 -29.30 18.33 -1.97
N TYR A 31 -28.81 18.61 -3.18
CA TYR A 31 -27.37 18.66 -3.45
C TYR A 31 -26.65 19.68 -2.56
N GLY A 32 -27.22 20.87 -2.39
CA GLY A 32 -26.64 21.91 -1.54
C GLY A 32 -26.57 21.52 -0.06
N LYS A 33 -27.62 20.89 0.45
CA LYS A 33 -27.66 20.33 1.81
C LYS A 33 -26.62 19.21 1.97
N ALA A 34 -26.57 18.28 1.02
CA ALA A 34 -25.59 17.18 1.00
C ALA A 34 -24.15 17.70 1.00
N ARG A 35 -23.83 18.68 0.15
CA ARG A 35 -22.48 19.29 0.12
C ARG A 35 -22.13 20.03 1.40
N THR A 36 -23.12 20.65 2.05
CA THR A 36 -22.92 21.29 3.36
C THR A 36 -22.58 20.25 4.44
N LEU A 37 -23.28 19.11 4.44
CA LEU A 37 -23.01 18.00 5.35
C LEU A 37 -21.63 17.38 5.10
N GLN A 38 -21.25 17.16 3.84
CA GLN A 38 -19.93 16.63 3.46
C GLN A 38 -18.80 17.55 3.96
N LEU A 39 -18.84 18.84 3.61
CA LEU A 39 -17.79 19.80 4.02
C LEU A 39 -17.70 19.93 5.55
N ARG A 40 -18.84 19.86 6.24
CA ARG A 40 -18.87 19.87 7.70
C ARG A 40 -18.25 18.60 8.29
N SER A 41 -18.52 17.43 7.68
CA SER A 41 -17.91 16.16 8.07
C SER A 41 -16.39 16.22 7.95
N GLU A 42 -15.86 16.73 6.83
CA GLU A 42 -14.42 16.92 6.60
C GLU A 42 -13.78 17.84 7.64
N PHE A 43 -14.47 18.92 8.03
CA PHE A 43 -13.96 19.87 9.01
C PHE A 43 -14.03 19.36 10.46
N GLU A 44 -15.12 18.69 10.84
CA GLU A 44 -15.37 18.21 12.21
C GLU A 44 -14.82 16.79 12.46
N GLY A 45 -14.37 16.08 11.42
CA GLY A 45 -13.97 14.68 11.51
C GLY A 45 -15.12 13.75 11.89
N ASN A 46 -16.35 14.07 11.48
CA ASN A 46 -17.56 13.39 11.92
C ASN A 46 -18.14 12.49 10.83
N GLU A 47 -17.91 11.18 10.95
CA GLU A 47 -18.32 10.19 9.94
C GLU A 47 -19.84 10.07 9.76
N TYR A 48 -20.64 10.34 10.80
CA TYR A 48 -22.11 10.30 10.70
C TYR A 48 -22.64 11.37 9.74
N LEU A 49 -21.99 12.53 9.70
CA LEU A 49 -22.35 13.59 8.75
C LEU A 49 -22.04 13.19 7.30
N LEU A 50 -21.02 12.35 7.09
CA LEU A 50 -20.68 11.85 5.76
C LEU A 50 -21.73 10.85 5.27
N ASP A 51 -22.17 9.95 6.15
CA ASP A 51 -23.24 8.99 5.83
C ASP A 51 -24.57 9.73 5.53
N ALA A 52 -24.86 10.80 6.29
CA ALA A 52 -26.00 11.68 6.02
C ALA A 52 -25.86 12.44 4.69
N ALA A 53 -24.65 12.91 4.34
CA ALA A 53 -24.39 13.54 3.05
C ALA A 53 -24.62 12.59 1.88
N ILE A 54 -24.13 11.34 1.98
CA ILE A 54 -24.36 10.30 0.95
C ILE A 54 -25.86 10.02 0.79
N ALA A 55 -26.61 9.91 1.89
CA ALA A 55 -28.05 9.69 1.84
C ALA A 55 -28.79 10.85 1.14
N GLU A 56 -28.37 12.09 1.40
CA GLU A 56 -28.98 13.27 0.80
C GLU A 56 -28.60 13.45 -0.68
N TYR A 57 -27.36 13.12 -1.06
CA TYR A 57 -26.96 13.05 -2.48
C TYR A 57 -27.73 11.95 -3.22
N GLN A 58 -28.06 10.83 -2.56
CA GLN A 58 -28.80 9.74 -3.20
C GLN A 58 -30.18 10.20 -3.68
N ILE A 59 -30.84 11.09 -2.94
CA ILE A 59 -32.14 11.67 -3.36
C ILE A 59 -32.00 12.37 -4.71
N VAL A 60 -30.89 13.09 -4.94
CA VAL A 60 -30.61 13.78 -6.21
C VAL A 60 -30.30 12.77 -7.33
N LEU A 61 -29.64 11.65 -7.02
CA LEU A 61 -29.34 10.61 -8.00
C LEU A 61 -30.59 9.82 -8.40
N ASP A 62 -31.54 9.63 -7.47
CA ASP A 62 -32.78 8.87 -7.69
C ASP A 62 -33.86 9.69 -8.42
N ASP A 63 -33.71 11.02 -8.49
CA ASP A 63 -34.62 11.89 -9.24
C ASP A 63 -34.29 11.88 -10.75
N GLU A 64 -35.21 11.31 -11.54
CA GLU A 64 -35.13 11.20 -13.00
C GLU A 64 -35.04 12.58 -13.71
N ASP A 65 -35.63 13.63 -13.13
CA ASP A 65 -35.64 14.98 -13.69
C ASP A 65 -34.36 15.77 -13.38
N THR A 66 -33.41 15.18 -12.64
CA THR A 66 -32.14 15.84 -12.31
C THR A 66 -31.36 16.17 -13.58
N PRO A 67 -30.93 17.45 -13.78
CA PRO A 67 -30.10 17.83 -14.91
C PRO A 67 -28.78 17.07 -14.95
N GLU A 68 -28.32 16.67 -16.13
CA GLU A 68 -27.15 15.80 -16.31
C GLU A 68 -25.88 16.31 -15.60
N ALA A 69 -25.62 17.62 -15.66
CA ALA A 69 -24.47 18.21 -14.97
C ALA A 69 -24.57 18.05 -13.44
N LEU A 70 -25.75 18.24 -12.87
CA LEU A 70 -25.99 18.06 -11.44
C LEU A 70 -25.94 16.58 -11.05
N PHE A 71 -26.46 15.70 -11.91
CA PHE A 71 -26.39 14.25 -11.73
C PHE A 71 -24.93 13.78 -11.66
N ARG A 72 -24.08 14.20 -12.61
CA ARG A 72 -22.64 13.88 -12.63
C ARG A 72 -21.93 14.37 -11.37
N MET A 73 -22.08 15.66 -11.05
CA MET A 73 -21.47 16.23 -9.83
C MET A 73 -21.91 15.50 -8.55
N THR A 74 -23.19 15.11 -8.47
CA THR A 74 -23.72 14.34 -7.33
C THR A 74 -23.10 12.96 -7.26
N ALA A 75 -23.04 12.26 -8.38
CA ALA A 75 -22.46 10.93 -8.47
C ALA A 75 -20.97 10.93 -8.10
N ASP A 76 -20.20 11.91 -8.59
CA ASP A 76 -18.79 12.08 -8.26
C ASP A 76 -18.58 12.31 -6.76
N ASN A 77 -19.39 13.17 -6.14
CA ASN A 77 -19.33 13.39 -4.69
C ASN A 77 -19.70 12.13 -3.90
N ILE A 78 -20.70 11.34 -4.34
CA ILE A 78 -21.02 10.07 -3.67
C ILE A 78 -19.85 9.09 -3.80
N ILE A 79 -19.24 8.98 -4.98
CA ILE A 79 -18.09 8.11 -5.24
C ILE A 79 -16.92 8.50 -4.34
N GLU A 80 -16.62 9.80 -4.22
CA GLU A 80 -15.60 10.34 -3.32
C GLU A 80 -15.88 9.93 -1.86
N CYS A 81 -17.07 10.24 -1.34
CA CYS A 81 -17.47 9.91 0.02
C CYS A 81 -17.43 8.40 0.28
N ALA A 82 -17.93 7.59 -0.66
CA ALA A 82 -18.00 6.14 -0.54
C ALA A 82 -16.60 5.50 -0.60
N ARG A 83 -15.69 6.01 -1.45
CA ARG A 83 -14.28 5.58 -1.48
C ARG A 83 -13.58 5.88 -0.15
N TYR A 84 -13.79 7.08 0.41
CA TYR A 84 -13.26 7.44 1.72
C TYR A 84 -13.74 6.48 2.82
N ARG A 85 -15.00 6.01 2.74
CA ARG A 85 -15.55 5.01 3.65
C ARG A 85 -15.17 3.56 3.33
N GLY A 86 -14.38 3.33 2.28
CA GLY A 86 -14.06 1.98 1.79
C GLY A 86 -15.26 1.20 1.24
N ASN A 87 -16.39 1.86 0.98
CA ASN A 87 -17.62 1.23 0.49
C ASN A 87 -17.61 1.11 -1.04
N LEU A 88 -16.79 0.19 -1.56
CA LEU A 88 -16.65 -0.06 -2.99
C LEU A 88 -17.95 -0.55 -3.65
N HIS A 89 -18.84 -1.22 -2.90
CA HIS A 89 -20.16 -1.60 -3.41
C HIS A 89 -21.02 -0.38 -3.75
N LYS A 90 -21.03 0.65 -2.89
CA LYS A 90 -21.75 1.89 -3.17
C LYS A 90 -21.15 2.62 -4.39
N VAL A 91 -19.83 2.67 -4.49
CA VAL A 91 -19.12 3.22 -5.66
C VAL A 91 -19.58 2.54 -6.94
N MET A 92 -19.60 1.21 -6.96
CA MET A 92 -20.07 0.44 -8.11
C MET A 92 -21.52 0.73 -8.49
N THR A 93 -22.44 0.84 -7.53
CA THR A 93 -23.85 1.14 -7.80
C THR A 93 -23.99 2.53 -8.44
N VAL A 94 -23.26 3.52 -7.95
CA VAL A 94 -23.30 4.88 -8.52
C VAL A 94 -22.65 4.93 -9.91
N GLN A 95 -21.51 4.25 -10.11
CA GLN A 95 -20.88 4.13 -11.43
C GLN A 95 -21.79 3.43 -12.44
N ARG A 96 -22.58 2.43 -12.00
CA ARG A 96 -23.59 1.79 -12.86
C ARG A 96 -24.65 2.80 -13.29
N ALA A 97 -25.20 3.58 -12.36
CA ALA A 97 -26.18 4.62 -12.68
C ALA A 97 -25.63 5.68 -13.65
N LEU A 98 -24.35 6.04 -13.51
CA LEU A 98 -23.63 6.89 -14.46
C LEU A 98 -23.52 6.25 -15.84
N LEU A 99 -23.12 4.97 -15.91
CA LEU A 99 -23.00 4.25 -17.18
C LEU A 99 -24.36 4.00 -17.86
N ASP A 100 -25.43 3.81 -17.09
CA ASP A 100 -26.77 3.64 -17.65
C ASP A 100 -27.26 4.94 -18.32
N ARG A 101 -26.84 6.11 -17.79
CA ARG A 101 -27.17 7.43 -18.36
C ARG A 101 -26.17 7.91 -19.42
N PHE A 102 -24.91 7.48 -19.33
CA PHE A 102 -23.82 7.88 -20.21
C PHE A 102 -23.03 6.65 -20.70
N PRO A 103 -23.65 5.77 -21.51
CA PRO A 103 -23.07 4.48 -21.86
C PRO A 103 -21.79 4.55 -22.69
N ASP A 104 -21.62 5.63 -23.46
CA ASP A 104 -20.47 5.84 -24.37
C ASP A 104 -19.29 6.56 -23.69
N ASP A 105 -19.39 6.86 -22.39
CA ASP A 105 -18.36 7.57 -21.64
C ASP A 105 -17.22 6.61 -21.25
N ILE A 106 -16.13 6.66 -22.01
CA ILE A 106 -14.97 5.78 -21.86
C ILE A 106 -14.31 5.94 -20.49
N GLU A 107 -14.27 7.16 -19.96
CA GLU A 107 -13.67 7.42 -18.65
C GLU A 107 -14.47 6.72 -17.53
N LEU A 108 -15.80 6.76 -17.61
CA LEU A 108 -16.67 6.03 -16.69
C LEU A 108 -16.48 4.50 -16.80
N GLN A 109 -16.33 3.98 -18.02
CA GLN A 109 -16.08 2.55 -18.23
C GLN A 109 -14.73 2.13 -17.63
N ASN A 110 -13.68 2.91 -17.85
CA ASN A 110 -12.37 2.69 -17.23
C ASN A 110 -12.46 2.72 -15.71
N ASN A 111 -13.05 3.76 -15.14
CA ASN A 111 -13.23 3.91 -13.69
C ASN A 111 -14.03 2.74 -13.08
N PHE A 112 -14.99 2.19 -13.81
CA PHE A 112 -15.74 1.00 -13.40
C PHE A 112 -14.86 -0.26 -13.39
N GLY A 113 -14.03 -0.45 -14.43
CA GLY A 113 -13.02 -1.50 -14.48
C GLY A 113 -12.00 -1.41 -13.33
N VAL A 114 -11.56 -0.21 -12.98
CA VAL A 114 -10.65 0.02 -11.84
C VAL A 114 -11.30 -0.35 -10.50
N THR A 115 -12.56 -0.01 -10.29
CA THR A 115 -13.28 -0.41 -9.07
C THR A 115 -13.35 -1.93 -8.93
N PHE A 116 -13.52 -2.69 -10.02
CA PHE A 116 -13.44 -4.15 -9.96
C PHE A 116 -12.07 -4.66 -9.52
N LEU A 117 -10.97 -4.03 -9.98
CA LEU A 117 -9.62 -4.35 -9.50
C LEU A 117 -9.47 -4.10 -8.00
N MET A 118 -9.98 -2.98 -7.50
CA MET A 118 -9.94 -2.64 -6.07
C MET A 118 -10.72 -3.66 -5.22
N MET A 119 -11.76 -4.28 -5.78
CA MET A 119 -12.53 -5.34 -5.14
C MET A 119 -11.94 -6.75 -5.31
N GLY A 120 -10.79 -6.89 -5.98
CA GLY A 120 -10.18 -8.18 -6.29
C GLY A 120 -10.93 -9.00 -7.36
N ARG A 121 -11.88 -8.40 -8.07
CA ARG A 121 -12.68 -9.03 -9.14
C ARG A 121 -11.96 -8.91 -10.48
N ILE A 122 -10.87 -9.64 -10.63
CA ILE A 122 -9.91 -9.45 -11.73
C ILE A 122 -10.53 -9.74 -13.11
N GLU A 123 -11.31 -10.81 -13.24
CA GLU A 123 -11.92 -11.17 -14.53
C GLU A 123 -13.00 -10.18 -14.98
N ASP A 124 -13.77 -9.61 -14.05
CA ASP A 124 -14.73 -8.56 -14.37
C ASP A 124 -14.03 -7.29 -14.84
N ALA A 125 -12.95 -6.89 -14.15
CA ALA A 125 -12.12 -5.77 -14.57
C ALA A 125 -11.53 -5.99 -15.97
N ARG A 126 -11.01 -7.20 -16.22
CA ARG A 126 -10.44 -7.58 -17.52
C ARG A 126 -11.47 -7.44 -18.64
N ASN A 127 -12.70 -7.91 -18.43
CA ASN A 127 -13.76 -7.82 -19.43
C ASN A 127 -14.09 -6.38 -19.77
N VAL A 128 -14.25 -5.51 -18.76
CA VAL A 128 -14.54 -4.09 -18.96
C VAL A 128 -13.40 -3.38 -19.69
N ILE A 129 -12.17 -3.55 -19.22
CA ILE A 129 -10.99 -2.89 -19.81
C ILE A 129 -10.74 -3.40 -21.24
N SER A 130 -10.97 -4.69 -21.51
CA SER A 130 -10.83 -5.24 -22.86
C SER A 130 -11.87 -4.65 -23.82
N ALA A 131 -13.12 -4.48 -23.37
CA ALA A 131 -14.16 -3.83 -24.17
C ALA A 131 -13.81 -2.36 -24.48
N VAL A 132 -13.23 -1.63 -23.52
CA VAL A 132 -12.72 -0.27 -23.76
C VAL A 132 -11.62 -0.29 -24.83
N LEU A 133 -10.67 -1.22 -24.76
CA LEU A 133 -9.59 -1.32 -25.74
C LEU A 133 -10.06 -1.79 -27.13
N GLU A 134 -11.15 -2.57 -27.21
CA GLU A 134 -11.79 -2.91 -28.49
C GLU A 134 -12.42 -1.69 -29.16
N ALA A 135 -13.06 -0.82 -28.37
CA ALA A 135 -13.67 0.41 -28.86
C ALA A 135 -12.62 1.51 -29.16
N ASN A 136 -11.64 1.67 -28.28
CA ASN A 136 -10.54 2.62 -28.40
C ASN A 136 -9.19 1.96 -28.07
N PRO A 137 -8.50 1.40 -29.09
CA PRO A 137 -7.23 0.71 -28.89
C PRO A 137 -6.09 1.56 -28.33
N ASN A 138 -6.21 2.89 -28.40
CA ASN A 138 -5.19 3.85 -27.95
C ASN A 138 -5.54 4.51 -26.62
N ASP A 139 -6.60 4.08 -25.94
CA ASP A 139 -6.95 4.59 -24.62
C ASP A 139 -5.81 4.34 -23.63
N ALA A 140 -5.18 5.42 -23.17
CA ALA A 140 -3.96 5.35 -22.37
C ALA A 140 -4.17 4.62 -21.04
N LEU A 141 -5.30 4.92 -20.37
CA LEU A 141 -5.63 4.39 -19.06
C LEU A 141 -5.97 2.90 -19.13
N ALA A 142 -6.79 2.50 -20.11
CA ALA A 142 -7.13 1.11 -20.37
C ALA A 142 -5.89 0.29 -20.72
N GLN A 143 -4.96 0.83 -21.54
CA GLN A 143 -3.69 0.16 -21.85
C GLN A 143 -2.85 -0.04 -20.58
N ALA A 144 -2.76 0.98 -19.72
CA ALA A 144 -1.98 0.91 -18.49
C ALA A 144 -2.55 -0.15 -17.52
N TYR A 145 -3.86 -0.16 -17.29
CA TYR A 145 -4.50 -1.15 -16.42
C TYR A 145 -4.55 -2.55 -17.02
N TYR A 146 -4.73 -2.70 -18.34
CA TYR A 146 -4.63 -4.01 -18.98
C TYR A 146 -3.23 -4.59 -18.86
N GLY A 147 -2.21 -3.76 -19.05
CA GLY A 147 -0.81 -4.14 -18.81
C GLY A 147 -0.54 -4.53 -17.35
N TYR A 148 -1.14 -3.81 -16.39
CA TYR A 148 -1.10 -4.18 -14.97
C TYR A 148 -1.71 -5.56 -14.73
N ILE A 149 -2.89 -5.85 -15.29
CA ILE A 149 -3.56 -7.15 -15.14
C ILE A 149 -2.68 -8.28 -15.69
N LEU A 150 -2.17 -8.13 -16.91
CA LEU A 150 -1.29 -9.10 -17.54
C LEU A 150 -0.04 -9.36 -16.67
N LYS A 151 0.59 -8.30 -16.16
CA LYS A 151 1.81 -8.40 -15.37
C LYS A 151 1.58 -9.02 -14.00
N VAL A 152 0.56 -8.54 -13.28
CA VAL A 152 0.35 -8.87 -11.87
C VAL A 152 -0.42 -10.16 -11.72
N HIS A 153 -1.48 -10.37 -12.51
CA HIS A 153 -2.38 -11.51 -12.32
C HIS A 153 -2.11 -12.68 -13.28
N ASP A 154 -1.62 -12.40 -14.49
CA ASP A 154 -1.34 -13.46 -15.48
C ASP A 154 0.13 -13.88 -15.53
N HIS A 155 1.01 -13.12 -14.86
CA HIS A 155 2.47 -13.27 -14.94
C HIS A 155 3.03 -13.15 -16.37
N ASP A 156 2.29 -12.51 -17.29
CA ASP A 156 2.74 -12.20 -18.64
C ASP A 156 3.50 -10.87 -18.64
N PHE A 157 4.76 -10.93 -18.19
CA PHE A 157 5.61 -9.75 -18.04
C PHE A 157 5.86 -9.05 -19.39
N GLU A 158 6.00 -9.80 -20.47
CA GLU A 158 6.34 -9.25 -21.79
C GLU A 158 5.18 -8.43 -22.35
N ARG A 159 3.96 -8.99 -22.40
CA ARG A 159 2.78 -8.22 -22.84
C ARG A 159 2.42 -7.13 -21.84
N GLY A 160 2.53 -7.40 -20.54
CA GLY A 160 2.27 -6.40 -19.49
C GLY A 160 3.12 -5.14 -19.66
N VAL A 161 4.44 -5.29 -19.84
CA VAL A 161 5.38 -4.20 -20.10
C VAL A 161 5.04 -3.46 -21.41
N GLN A 162 4.67 -4.18 -22.47
CA GLN A 162 4.32 -3.56 -23.75
C GLN A 162 3.07 -2.66 -23.63
N TYR A 163 2.01 -3.13 -22.98
CA TYR A 163 0.78 -2.34 -22.78
C TYR A 163 1.00 -1.16 -21.84
N MET A 164 1.67 -1.36 -20.69
CA MET A 164 1.99 -0.27 -19.76
C MET A 164 2.84 0.82 -20.43
N ARG A 165 3.84 0.43 -21.23
CA ARG A 165 4.69 1.40 -21.97
C ARG A 165 3.90 2.19 -23.01
N ARG A 166 2.88 1.60 -23.65
CA ARG A 166 2.02 2.33 -24.60
C ARG A 166 1.11 3.30 -23.85
N GLY A 167 0.49 2.85 -22.75
CA GLY A 167 -0.38 3.69 -21.91
C GLY A 167 0.33 4.94 -21.39
N LEU A 168 1.55 4.80 -20.86
CA LEU A 168 2.35 5.92 -20.38
C LEU A 168 2.85 6.88 -21.48
N ARG A 169 2.81 6.47 -22.76
CA ARG A 169 3.21 7.28 -23.92
C ARG A 169 2.01 7.87 -24.69
N GLY A 170 0.78 7.64 -24.21
CA GLY A 170 -0.46 8.07 -24.85
C GLY A 170 -0.51 9.59 -25.10
N SER A 171 -1.26 10.00 -26.13
CA SER A 171 -1.22 11.35 -26.70
C SER A 171 -2.04 12.42 -25.98
N ASP A 172 -3.02 12.02 -25.17
CA ASP A 172 -4.09 12.95 -24.76
C ASP A 172 -3.90 13.47 -23.34
N GLU A 173 -3.35 12.66 -22.42
CA GLU A 173 -2.93 13.09 -21.08
C GLU A 173 -1.85 12.14 -20.54
N ALA A 174 -0.75 12.69 -20.04
CA ALA A 174 0.31 11.88 -19.47
C ALA A 174 -0.16 11.29 -18.13
N ILE A 175 -0.14 9.97 -18.01
CA ILE A 175 -0.42 9.31 -16.73
C ILE A 175 0.77 9.55 -15.79
N ILE A 176 0.57 10.40 -14.79
CA ILE A 176 1.55 10.73 -13.74
C ILE A 176 1.09 10.07 -12.44
N ASP A 177 1.20 8.75 -12.39
CA ASP A 177 0.88 7.95 -11.20
C ASP A 177 2.01 6.94 -10.94
N ALA A 178 2.58 7.02 -9.74
CA ALA A 178 3.69 6.20 -9.27
C ALA A 178 3.46 4.71 -9.48
N LYS A 179 2.21 4.24 -9.37
CA LYS A 179 1.84 2.82 -9.51
C LYS A 179 2.28 2.26 -10.86
N PHE A 180 2.03 2.98 -11.95
CA PHE A 180 2.34 2.48 -13.29
C PHE A 180 3.84 2.48 -13.58
N TYR A 181 4.58 3.49 -13.12
CA TYR A 181 6.04 3.51 -13.24
C TYR A 181 6.68 2.40 -12.40
N PHE A 182 6.17 2.15 -11.19
CA PHE A 182 6.60 1.04 -10.34
C PHE A 182 6.42 -0.30 -11.05
N HIS A 183 5.21 -0.60 -11.53
CA HIS A 183 4.93 -1.90 -12.15
C HIS A 183 5.57 -2.08 -13.52
N LEU A 184 5.71 -1.02 -14.32
CA LEU A 184 6.47 -1.08 -15.57
C LEU A 184 7.95 -1.40 -15.31
N GLY A 185 8.56 -0.72 -14.34
CA GLY A 185 9.94 -0.98 -13.94
C GLY A 185 10.12 -2.39 -13.38
N ASP A 186 9.24 -2.85 -12.49
CA ASP A 186 9.28 -4.21 -11.92
C ASP A 186 9.08 -5.27 -13.02
N GLY A 187 8.15 -5.06 -13.95
CA GLY A 187 8.00 -5.93 -15.12
C GLY A 187 9.27 -6.02 -15.97
N LEU A 188 9.95 -4.89 -16.20
CA LEU A 188 11.23 -4.86 -16.92
C LEU A 188 12.35 -5.56 -16.15
N MET A 189 12.42 -5.41 -14.82
CA MET A 189 13.38 -6.13 -13.96
C MET A 189 13.19 -7.64 -14.06
N ARG A 190 11.94 -8.12 -14.04
CA ARG A 190 11.61 -9.56 -14.16
C ARG A 190 11.97 -10.14 -15.53
N LEU A 191 11.96 -9.32 -16.57
CA LEU A 191 12.45 -9.67 -17.90
C LEU A 191 13.98 -9.58 -18.03
N GLY A 192 14.70 -9.22 -16.96
CA GLY A 192 16.16 -8.99 -16.98
C GLY A 192 16.59 -7.70 -17.69
N ARG A 193 15.65 -6.80 -18.00
CA ARG A 193 15.88 -5.54 -18.73
C ARG A 193 16.20 -4.39 -17.77
N ASN A 194 17.16 -4.61 -16.88
CA ASN A 194 17.44 -3.75 -15.72
C ASN A 194 17.76 -2.29 -16.10
N GLN A 195 18.51 -2.07 -17.18
CA GLN A 195 18.84 -0.72 -17.63
C GLN A 195 17.60 0.04 -18.15
N GLU A 196 16.62 -0.65 -18.71
CA GLU A 196 15.36 -0.03 -19.11
C GLU A 196 14.50 0.30 -17.89
N ALA A 197 14.45 -0.61 -16.91
CA ALA A 197 13.75 -0.37 -15.65
C ALA A 197 14.31 0.86 -14.92
N LEU A 198 15.64 0.98 -14.83
CA LEU A 198 16.29 2.12 -14.20
C LEU A 198 15.89 3.44 -14.86
N ARG A 199 15.83 3.50 -16.19
CA ARG A 199 15.38 4.72 -16.91
C ARG A 199 13.93 5.09 -16.59
N VAL A 200 13.04 4.10 -16.45
CA VAL A 200 11.64 4.33 -16.04
C VAL A 200 11.59 4.91 -14.62
N TYR A 201 12.43 4.40 -13.71
CA TYR A 201 12.49 4.94 -12.35
C TYR A 201 13.14 6.33 -12.28
N GLU A 202 14.16 6.61 -13.09
CA GLU A 202 14.74 7.95 -13.24
C GLU A 202 13.69 8.95 -13.74
N GLU A 203 12.91 8.58 -14.75
CA GLU A 203 11.80 9.38 -15.27
C GLU A 203 10.75 9.65 -14.17
N ALA A 204 10.34 8.62 -13.42
CA ALA A 204 9.40 8.76 -12.31
C ALA A 204 9.93 9.67 -11.20
N THR A 205 11.22 9.60 -10.86
CA THR A 205 11.86 10.54 -9.91
C THR A 205 11.86 11.96 -10.44
N HIS A 206 12.12 12.19 -11.73
CA HIS A 206 12.03 13.52 -12.33
C HIS A 206 10.61 14.11 -12.29
N LEU A 207 9.58 13.26 -12.34
CA LEU A 207 8.18 13.63 -12.17
C LEU A 207 7.78 13.83 -10.69
N GLY A 208 8.68 13.59 -9.73
CA GLY A 208 8.40 13.69 -8.30
C GLY A 208 7.62 12.51 -7.71
N LEU A 209 7.48 11.41 -8.46
CA LEU A 209 6.71 10.22 -8.02
C LEU A 209 7.47 9.36 -7.01
N PHE A 210 8.80 9.36 -7.07
CA PHE A 210 9.67 8.63 -6.14
C PHE A 210 10.78 9.51 -5.60
N PRO A 211 11.18 9.33 -4.32
CA PRO A 211 12.35 10.01 -3.75
C PRO A 211 13.64 9.81 -4.56
N SER A 212 13.87 8.60 -5.07
CA SER A 212 15.00 8.31 -5.96
C SER A 212 14.73 7.06 -6.82
N PRO A 213 15.54 6.79 -7.86
CA PRO A 213 15.35 5.60 -8.69
C PRO A 213 15.48 4.28 -7.89
N LEU A 214 16.17 4.32 -6.75
CA LEU A 214 16.37 3.17 -5.86
C LEU A 214 15.49 3.23 -4.61
N GLN A 215 14.72 4.29 -4.36
CA GLN A 215 13.84 4.42 -3.20
C GLN A 215 12.44 4.75 -3.68
N ARG A 216 11.56 3.73 -3.75
CA ARG A 216 10.30 3.78 -4.53
C ARG A 216 9.08 3.39 -3.70
N SER A 217 9.11 3.70 -2.41
CA SER A 217 7.97 3.58 -1.51
C SER A 217 6.86 4.59 -1.87
N PHE A 218 5.60 4.22 -1.61
CA PHE A 218 4.42 5.02 -1.93
C PHE A 218 3.98 5.97 -0.80
N HIS A 219 4.15 5.55 0.46
CA HIS A 219 3.64 6.26 1.64
C HIS A 219 4.80 6.86 2.44
N ASN A 220 5.17 8.09 2.11
CA ASN A 220 6.39 8.70 2.61
C ASN A 220 6.11 9.90 3.53
N LEU A 221 7.00 10.08 4.51
CA LEU A 221 7.16 11.35 5.21
C LEU A 221 8.32 12.13 4.60
N GLU A 222 8.06 13.38 4.23
CA GLU A 222 9.07 14.26 3.68
C GLU A 222 10.12 14.66 4.74
N GLY A 223 11.37 14.85 4.30
CA GLY A 223 12.45 15.35 5.14
C GLY A 223 13.18 14.31 6.00
N LEU A 224 12.76 13.03 5.99
CA LEU A 224 13.49 11.95 6.66
C LEU A 224 14.82 11.67 5.96
N ILE A 225 15.89 11.42 6.74
CA ILE A 225 17.18 11.04 6.17
C ILE A 225 17.10 9.67 5.49
N ALA A 226 17.24 9.66 4.16
CA ALA A 226 17.30 8.43 3.39
C ALA A 226 18.72 7.85 3.35
N ARG A 227 18.88 6.59 3.75
CA ARG A 227 20.11 5.80 3.52
C ARG A 227 19.77 4.31 3.38
N PRO A 228 20.43 3.56 2.48
CA PRO A 228 20.17 2.13 2.32
C PRO A 228 20.50 1.33 3.59
N TRP A 229 21.64 1.64 4.23
CA TRP A 229 22.16 0.88 5.37
C TRP A 229 22.28 1.75 6.62
N TRP A 230 21.89 1.18 7.75
CA TRP A 230 21.93 1.81 9.06
C TRP A 230 22.83 1.03 10.03
N THR A 231 23.53 1.75 10.89
CA THR A 231 24.18 1.13 12.06
C THR A 231 23.21 1.10 13.25
N LEU A 232 23.46 0.23 14.22
CA LEU A 232 22.62 0.16 15.44
C LEU A 232 22.55 1.49 16.18
N GLU A 233 23.64 2.25 16.20
CA GLU A 233 23.69 3.57 16.83
C GLU A 233 22.80 4.60 16.14
N GLN A 234 22.58 4.45 14.83
CA GLN A 234 21.80 5.39 14.03
C GLN A 234 20.29 5.17 14.16
N THR A 235 19.83 4.01 14.63
CA THR A 235 18.39 3.68 14.73
C THR A 235 17.67 4.36 15.90
N GLY A 236 18.40 5.02 16.80
CA GLY A 236 17.85 5.56 18.04
C GLY A 236 17.58 4.52 19.14
N CYS A 237 17.56 3.21 18.83
CA CYS A 237 17.34 2.14 19.81
C CYS A 237 18.46 1.07 19.85
N GLY A 238 19.65 1.39 19.35
CA GLY A 238 20.80 0.47 19.32
C GLY A 238 21.17 -0.19 20.64
N LYS A 239 20.97 0.46 21.80
CA LYS A 239 21.21 -0.17 23.12
C LYS A 239 20.28 -1.37 23.35
N HIS A 240 19.01 -1.25 22.97
CA HIS A 240 18.01 -2.30 23.11
C HIS A 240 18.23 -3.42 22.09
N LEU A 241 18.57 -3.08 20.83
CA LEU A 241 18.97 -4.08 19.83
C LEU A 241 20.18 -4.89 20.29
N LYS A 242 21.19 -4.25 20.90
CA LYS A 242 22.34 -4.97 21.51
C LYS A 242 21.94 -5.87 22.68
N HIS A 243 20.85 -5.59 23.39
CA HIS A 243 20.33 -6.50 24.42
C HIS A 243 19.75 -7.76 23.78
N VAL A 244 18.97 -7.61 22.72
CA VAL A 244 18.45 -8.73 21.92
C VAL A 244 19.61 -9.54 21.32
N GLU A 245 20.64 -8.88 20.74
CA GLU A 245 21.84 -9.57 20.23
C GLU A 245 22.54 -10.41 21.29
N ARG A 246 22.51 -10.04 22.58
CA ARG A 246 23.16 -10.85 23.64
C ARG A 246 22.40 -12.13 23.96
N GLN A 247 21.12 -12.19 23.60
CA GLN A 247 20.23 -13.32 23.88
C GLN A 247 19.89 -14.14 22.63
N TRP A 248 20.58 -13.87 21.50
CA TRP A 248 20.33 -14.49 20.20
C TRP A 248 20.32 -16.03 20.22
N THR A 249 21.12 -16.67 21.10
CA THR A 249 21.18 -18.13 21.19
C THR A 249 19.85 -18.72 21.69
N VAL A 250 19.21 -18.06 22.65
CA VAL A 250 17.91 -18.48 23.20
C VAL A 250 16.83 -18.36 22.12
N ILE A 251 16.83 -17.22 21.41
CA ILE A 251 15.90 -16.97 20.30
C ILE A 251 16.09 -18.02 19.20
N ARG A 252 17.34 -18.29 18.81
CA ARG A 252 17.66 -19.32 17.81
C ARG A 252 17.16 -20.70 18.21
N GLU A 253 17.38 -21.11 19.46
CA GLU A 253 16.97 -22.43 19.93
C GLU A 253 15.45 -22.62 19.85
N GLU A 254 14.67 -21.60 20.23
CA GLU A 254 13.22 -21.64 20.07
C GLU A 254 12.81 -21.64 18.60
N ALA A 255 13.42 -20.80 17.76
CA ALA A 255 13.10 -20.71 16.34
C ALA A 255 13.42 -22.02 15.56
N ILE A 256 14.53 -22.69 15.87
CA ILE A 256 14.86 -23.99 15.27
C ILE A 256 13.86 -25.06 15.70
N LYS A 257 13.50 -25.12 17.00
CA LYS A 257 12.51 -26.07 17.50
C LYS A 257 11.13 -25.82 16.88
N LEU A 258 10.76 -24.55 16.72
CA LEU A 258 9.53 -24.14 16.05
C LEU A 258 9.52 -24.64 14.61
N TRP A 259 10.57 -24.36 13.84
CA TRP A 259 10.69 -24.82 12.45
C TRP A 259 10.63 -26.34 12.32
N GLN A 260 11.29 -27.09 13.20
CA GLN A 260 11.36 -28.55 13.13
C GLN A 260 10.06 -29.26 13.50
N ASN A 261 9.27 -28.69 14.41
CA ASN A 261 8.11 -29.37 14.99
C ASN A 261 6.76 -28.76 14.56
N TYR A 262 6.75 -27.54 14.02
CA TYR A 262 5.56 -26.75 13.73
C TYR A 262 5.71 -25.93 12.43
N GLU A 263 6.34 -26.52 11.41
CA GLU A 263 6.56 -25.87 10.11
C GLU A 263 5.26 -25.37 9.47
N GLU A 264 4.16 -26.10 9.67
CA GLU A 264 2.82 -25.79 9.20
C GLU A 264 2.21 -24.53 9.83
N SER A 265 2.78 -24.06 10.94
CA SER A 265 2.33 -22.83 11.60
C SER A 265 2.92 -21.57 10.95
N PHE A 266 3.85 -21.70 10.01
CA PHE A 266 4.37 -20.57 9.23
C PHE A 266 3.43 -20.24 8.07
N GLU A 267 3.11 -18.96 7.94
CA GLU A 267 2.27 -18.38 6.90
C GLU A 267 3.13 -18.13 5.64
N ALA A 268 2.60 -18.41 4.45
CA ALA A 268 3.31 -18.13 3.19
C ALA A 268 3.28 -16.63 2.87
N GLU A 269 4.43 -16.10 2.43
CA GLU A 269 4.50 -14.73 1.91
C GLU A 269 4.18 -14.68 0.40
N ASP A 270 4.05 -13.46 -0.14
CA ASP A 270 3.59 -13.22 -1.50
C ASP A 270 4.46 -13.94 -2.55
N LEU A 271 3.81 -14.78 -3.37
CA LEU A 271 4.41 -15.49 -4.49
C LEU A 271 4.97 -14.55 -5.55
N HIS A 272 4.42 -13.34 -5.70
CA HIS A 272 4.94 -12.37 -6.66
C HIS A 272 6.33 -11.88 -6.23
N LEU A 273 6.59 -11.77 -4.94
CA LEU A 273 7.84 -11.24 -4.41
C LEU A 273 8.95 -12.29 -4.35
N THR A 274 8.65 -13.58 -4.53
CA THR A 274 9.59 -14.65 -4.18
C THR A 274 9.82 -15.65 -5.30
N GLU A 275 11.01 -16.26 -5.31
CA GLU A 275 11.32 -17.44 -6.11
C GLU A 275 11.57 -18.59 -5.13
N GLY A 276 10.63 -19.54 -5.06
CA GLY A 276 10.63 -20.65 -4.12
C GLY A 276 9.66 -20.44 -2.95
N ARG A 277 10.07 -20.84 -1.75
CA ARG A 277 9.23 -20.80 -0.55
C ARG A 277 9.79 -19.77 0.42
N LEU A 278 9.02 -18.73 0.72
CA LEU A 278 9.24 -17.81 1.83
C LEU A 278 8.06 -17.95 2.78
N VAL A 279 8.34 -18.24 4.04
CA VAL A 279 7.31 -18.35 5.06
C VAL A 279 7.72 -17.60 6.33
N ALA A 280 6.71 -17.12 7.04
CA ALA A 280 6.79 -16.20 8.15
C ALA A 280 6.01 -16.73 9.36
N TYR A 281 6.55 -16.56 10.56
CA TYR A 281 5.84 -16.82 11.80
C TYR A 281 5.72 -15.51 12.59
N PRO A 282 4.56 -14.83 12.52
CA PRO A 282 4.37 -13.54 13.17
C PRO A 282 4.31 -13.73 14.68
N ILE A 283 5.15 -13.02 15.43
CA ILE A 283 5.05 -12.98 16.89
C ILE A 283 4.11 -11.85 17.31
N THR A 284 4.12 -10.75 16.55
CA THR A 284 3.19 -9.64 16.69
C THR A 284 2.34 -9.46 15.43
N ARG A 285 1.12 -8.93 15.63
CA ARG A 285 0.22 -8.47 14.57
C ARG A 285 -0.43 -7.17 15.03
N ASP A 286 -0.42 -6.15 14.18
CA ASP A 286 -0.87 -4.80 14.53
C ASP A 286 -0.24 -4.29 15.85
N SER A 287 1.08 -4.49 16.00
CA SER A 287 1.85 -4.17 17.22
C SER A 287 1.36 -4.85 18.51
N THR A 288 0.52 -5.88 18.43
CA THR A 288 0.06 -6.70 19.56
C THR A 288 0.65 -8.11 19.52
N PHE A 289 1.02 -8.67 20.66
CA PHE A 289 1.59 -10.02 20.73
C PHE A 289 0.50 -11.08 20.52
N ILE A 290 0.77 -12.03 19.63
CA ILE A 290 -0.12 -13.16 19.37
C ILE A 290 0.13 -14.19 20.47
N GLU A 291 -0.75 -14.26 21.46
CA GLU A 291 -0.56 -15.09 22.65
C GLU A 291 -0.40 -16.59 22.33
N GLU A 292 -1.09 -17.11 21.31
CA GLU A 292 -0.91 -18.50 20.88
C GLU A 292 0.49 -18.75 20.31
N ASN A 293 1.02 -17.80 19.54
CA ASN A 293 2.35 -17.92 18.97
C ASN A 293 3.44 -17.77 20.03
N CYS A 294 3.22 -16.88 21.00
CA CYS A 294 4.11 -16.72 22.13
C CYS A 294 4.22 -17.97 23.03
N LYS A 295 3.22 -18.85 23.06
CA LYS A 295 3.36 -20.14 23.78
C LYS A 295 4.41 -21.04 23.15
N ARG A 296 4.68 -20.90 21.85
CA ARG A 296 5.67 -21.70 21.12
C ARG A 296 7.09 -21.13 21.22
N VAL A 297 7.21 -19.81 21.40
CA VAL A 297 8.48 -19.08 21.55
C VAL A 297 8.49 -18.18 22.80
N PRO A 298 8.24 -18.73 24.01
CA PRO A 298 7.98 -17.93 25.21
C PRO A 298 9.16 -17.06 25.67
N GLN A 299 10.39 -17.52 25.51
CA GLN A 299 11.56 -16.73 25.87
C GLN A 299 11.76 -15.59 24.87
N THR A 300 11.59 -15.86 23.58
CA THR A 300 11.64 -14.85 22.52
C THR A 300 10.59 -13.76 22.77
N CYS A 301 9.35 -14.13 23.06
CA CYS A 301 8.31 -13.16 23.41
C CYS A 301 8.65 -12.36 24.67
N THR A 302 9.27 -12.96 25.69
CA THR A 302 9.69 -12.23 26.89
C THR A 302 10.76 -11.19 26.57
N ILE A 303 11.74 -11.54 25.73
CA ILE A 303 12.80 -10.64 25.27
C ILE A 303 12.21 -9.48 24.47
N LEU A 304 11.30 -9.79 23.54
CA LEU A 304 10.66 -8.80 22.68
C LEU A 304 9.70 -7.90 23.46
N LYS A 305 8.87 -8.43 24.37
CA LYS A 305 8.01 -7.62 25.24
C LYS A 305 8.82 -6.58 26.02
N LYS A 306 10.00 -6.97 26.52
CA LYS A 306 10.93 -6.02 27.16
C LYS A 306 11.46 -4.97 26.17
N PHE A 307 11.85 -5.38 24.96
CA PHE A 307 12.26 -4.44 23.92
C PHE A 307 11.16 -3.42 23.58
N VAL A 308 9.92 -3.87 23.35
CA VAL A 308 8.77 -3.01 23.03
C VAL A 308 8.55 -1.98 24.13
N ASN A 309 8.56 -2.41 25.39
CA ASN A 309 8.33 -1.53 26.55
C ASN A 309 9.43 -0.47 26.72
N ASP A 310 10.69 -0.82 26.45
CA ASP A 310 11.85 0.02 26.79
C ASP A 310 12.35 0.87 25.60
N ALA A 311 12.15 0.42 24.36
CA ALA A 311 12.83 0.99 23.20
C ALA A 311 12.09 2.14 22.51
N GLY A 312 10.75 2.16 22.54
CA GLY A 312 9.92 3.20 21.88
C GLY A 312 10.10 3.32 20.36
N CYS A 313 10.80 2.36 19.74
CA CYS A 313 11.09 2.31 18.30
C CYS A 313 10.46 1.10 17.62
N PHE A 314 9.82 0.19 18.36
CA PHE A 314 9.23 -1.03 17.81
C PHE A 314 7.98 -0.73 16.98
N LYS A 315 7.84 -1.44 15.85
CA LYS A 315 6.63 -1.44 15.03
C LYS A 315 6.05 -2.85 14.84
N GLY A 316 6.89 -3.85 14.62
CA GLY A 316 6.48 -5.24 14.41
C GLY A 316 7.66 -6.20 14.36
N ASP A 317 7.36 -7.50 14.33
CA ASP A 317 8.39 -8.53 14.18
C ASP A 317 7.85 -9.87 13.65
N VAL A 318 8.75 -10.62 13.02
CA VAL A 318 8.44 -11.91 12.39
C VAL A 318 9.67 -12.81 12.29
N LEU A 319 9.49 -14.12 12.47
CA LEU A 319 10.52 -15.11 12.13
C LEU A 319 10.35 -15.54 10.67
N GLN A 320 11.39 -15.37 9.84
CA GLN A 320 11.31 -15.65 8.41
C GLN A 320 12.30 -16.71 7.96
N THR A 321 11.88 -17.48 6.95
CA THR A 321 12.73 -18.46 6.26
C THR A 321 12.35 -18.62 4.80
N GLY A 322 13.36 -18.71 3.93
CA GLY A 322 13.14 -18.91 2.50
C GLY A 322 14.38 -18.80 1.62
N THR A 323 14.14 -18.88 0.31
CA THR A 323 15.17 -19.08 -0.74
C THR A 323 15.59 -17.79 -1.43
N ARG A 324 14.64 -17.06 -2.03
CA ARG A 324 14.94 -15.84 -2.78
C ARG A 324 13.72 -14.92 -2.82
N ILE A 325 13.99 -13.63 -2.67
CA ILE A 325 13.04 -12.54 -2.79
C ILE A 325 13.54 -11.63 -3.91
N TRP A 326 12.70 -11.41 -4.92
CA TRP A 326 12.97 -10.53 -6.06
C TRP A 326 13.24 -9.09 -5.61
N PRO A 327 13.92 -8.28 -6.44
CA PRO A 327 14.10 -6.86 -6.18
C PRO A 327 12.75 -6.16 -5.94
N HIS A 328 12.55 -5.57 -4.77
CA HIS A 328 11.34 -4.85 -4.41
C HIS A 328 11.63 -3.73 -3.41
N CYS A 329 10.64 -2.88 -3.16
CA CYS A 329 10.70 -1.82 -2.15
C CYS A 329 9.53 -2.03 -1.17
N GLY A 330 9.76 -1.72 0.10
CA GLY A 330 8.71 -1.56 1.09
C GLY A 330 7.80 -0.37 0.77
N ALA A 331 6.62 -0.37 1.38
CA ALA A 331 5.57 0.61 1.06
C ALA A 331 5.89 2.03 1.57
N THR A 332 6.83 2.20 2.50
CA THR A 332 7.05 3.45 3.23
C THR A 332 8.51 3.71 3.59
N ASN A 333 8.91 4.99 3.69
CA ASN A 333 10.24 5.43 4.15
C ASN A 333 10.36 5.72 5.67
N TYR A 334 9.28 5.58 6.44
CA TYR A 334 9.29 5.88 7.87
C TYR A 334 9.50 4.63 8.75
N VAL A 335 9.93 3.51 8.13
CA VAL A 335 10.26 2.24 8.78
C VAL A 335 11.66 1.80 8.37
N LEU A 336 12.44 1.34 9.33
CA LEU A 336 13.70 0.64 9.13
C LEU A 336 13.51 -0.83 9.49
N GLU A 337 14.16 -1.73 8.77
CA GLU A 337 14.11 -3.16 9.03
C GLU A 337 15.40 -3.64 9.68
N ALA A 338 15.28 -4.35 10.79
CA ALA A 338 16.40 -4.90 11.55
C ALA A 338 16.33 -6.43 11.62
N GLN A 339 17.21 -7.10 10.87
CA GLN A 339 17.25 -8.55 10.76
C GLN A 339 18.38 -9.18 11.56
N LEU A 340 18.05 -9.99 12.57
CA LEU A 340 18.98 -10.79 13.36
C LEU A 340 19.18 -12.16 12.72
N GLY A 341 20.41 -12.48 12.32
CA GLY A 341 20.76 -13.82 11.82
C GLY A 341 20.72 -14.86 12.94
N LEU A 342 19.79 -15.82 12.88
CA LEU A 342 19.69 -16.91 13.87
C LEU A 342 20.36 -18.19 13.37
N GLN A 343 19.95 -18.65 12.20
CA GLN A 343 20.58 -19.75 11.48
C GLN A 343 20.78 -19.30 10.05
N VAL A 344 22.01 -18.89 9.70
CA VAL A 344 22.34 -18.35 8.38
C VAL A 344 23.58 -19.05 7.84
N THR A 345 23.63 -19.34 6.54
CA THR A 345 24.82 -19.90 5.89
C THR A 345 25.71 -18.78 5.35
N SER A 346 26.93 -19.14 4.95
CA SER A 346 27.87 -18.24 4.29
C SER A 346 27.37 -17.67 2.98
N ASP A 347 26.31 -18.21 2.39
CA ASP A 347 25.88 -17.91 1.02
C ASP A 347 24.62 -17.05 0.98
N ALA A 348 23.98 -16.80 2.13
CA ALA A 348 22.88 -15.87 2.27
C ALA A 348 23.36 -14.43 2.00
N ARG A 349 22.75 -13.75 1.01
CA ARG A 349 23.04 -12.36 0.65
C ARG A 349 21.78 -11.51 0.59
N ILE A 350 21.95 -10.25 0.93
CA ILE A 350 20.96 -9.18 0.74
C ILE A 350 21.66 -8.01 0.04
N ARG A 351 21.09 -7.57 -1.07
CA ARG A 351 21.44 -6.29 -1.70
C ARG A 351 20.43 -5.25 -1.25
N VAL A 352 20.89 -4.09 -0.85
CA VAL A 352 20.05 -2.90 -0.62
C VAL A 352 20.69 -1.76 -1.39
N ALA A 353 19.94 -1.19 -2.33
CA ALA A 353 20.45 -0.26 -3.33
C ALA A 353 21.67 -0.88 -4.08
N ALA A 354 22.83 -0.22 -4.00
CA ALA A 354 24.07 -0.63 -4.68
C ALA A 354 24.93 -1.62 -3.89
N ASP A 355 24.67 -1.80 -2.60
CA ASP A 355 25.55 -2.52 -1.68
C ASP A 355 24.98 -3.89 -1.30
N THR A 356 25.81 -4.92 -1.34
CA THR A 356 25.45 -6.29 -0.92
C THR A 356 26.14 -6.66 0.39
N LYS A 357 25.38 -7.22 1.33
CA LYS A 357 25.87 -7.76 2.61
C LYS A 357 25.41 -9.20 2.82
N GLY A 358 26.09 -9.91 3.71
CA GLY A 358 25.68 -11.22 4.20
C GLY A 358 25.38 -11.15 5.69
N TRP A 359 24.46 -12.00 6.16
CA TRP A 359 24.15 -12.09 7.58
C TRP A 359 25.29 -12.73 8.35
N LYS A 360 25.46 -12.28 9.60
CA LYS A 360 26.31 -12.93 10.58
C LYS A 360 25.44 -13.44 11.71
N THR A 361 25.65 -14.68 12.12
CA THR A 361 24.91 -15.29 13.23
C THR A 361 25.05 -14.45 14.50
N GLY A 362 23.93 -14.16 15.15
CA GLY A 362 23.85 -13.35 16.36
C GLY A 362 24.09 -11.85 16.16
N LYS A 363 24.05 -11.37 14.91
CA LYS A 363 24.21 -9.95 14.57
C LYS A 363 23.07 -9.42 13.72
N PHE A 364 22.70 -8.18 13.99
CA PHE A 364 21.74 -7.44 13.17
C PHE A 364 22.39 -6.90 11.90
N LEU A 365 21.62 -6.97 10.81
CA LEU A 365 21.71 -6.03 9.70
C LEU A 365 20.52 -5.07 9.81
N VAL A 366 20.76 -3.77 9.61
CA VAL A 366 19.68 -2.77 9.61
C VAL A 366 19.72 -2.00 8.30
N TYR A 367 18.58 -1.90 7.64
CA TYR A 367 18.43 -1.22 6.36
C TYR A 367 17.08 -0.51 6.26
N ASP A 368 16.96 0.37 5.28
CA ASP A 368 15.71 1.06 4.96
C ASP A 368 15.02 0.31 3.82
N GLU A 369 13.86 -0.29 4.12
CA GLU A 369 13.13 -1.12 3.15
C GLU A 369 12.50 -0.31 2.01
N SER A 370 12.34 1.01 2.17
CA SER A 370 11.91 1.85 1.04
C SER A 370 12.89 1.82 -0.13
N PHE A 371 14.15 1.48 0.13
CA PHE A 371 15.13 1.21 -0.92
C PHE A 371 14.91 -0.15 -1.56
N GLU A 372 15.18 -0.24 -2.86
CA GLU A 372 15.19 -1.50 -3.58
C GLU A 372 16.14 -2.48 -2.89
N HIS A 373 15.61 -3.64 -2.54
CA HIS A 373 16.39 -4.71 -1.98
C HIS A 373 16.00 -6.06 -2.56
N GLU A 374 16.99 -6.94 -2.61
CA GLU A 374 16.86 -8.29 -3.15
C GLU A 374 17.60 -9.23 -2.22
N ILE A 375 16.96 -10.35 -1.89
CA ILE A 375 17.51 -11.35 -0.99
C ILE A 375 17.66 -12.64 -1.77
N TRP A 376 18.86 -13.23 -1.74
CA TRP A 376 19.07 -14.53 -2.36
C TRP A 376 19.95 -15.43 -1.48
N PHE A 377 19.74 -16.72 -1.68
CA PHE A 377 20.44 -17.78 -1.00
C PHE A 377 21.01 -18.73 -2.04
N ASP A 378 22.25 -18.50 -2.44
CA ASP A 378 22.94 -19.35 -3.41
C ASP A 378 23.34 -20.66 -2.72
N GLY A 379 22.66 -21.78 -3.04
CA GLY A 379 23.01 -23.09 -2.47
C GLY A 379 22.00 -23.66 -1.48
N ALA A 380 20.71 -23.34 -1.62
CA ALA A 380 19.62 -24.06 -0.96
C ALA A 380 19.65 -25.55 -1.31
N SER A 381 20.41 -26.35 -0.58
CA SER A 381 20.12 -27.78 -0.48
C SER A 381 18.84 -27.93 0.33
N ALA A 382 18.03 -28.96 0.03
CA ALA A 382 16.76 -29.24 0.71
C ALA A 382 16.88 -29.32 2.26
N ASN A 383 18.10 -29.40 2.80
CA ASN A 383 18.37 -29.58 4.24
C ASN A 383 18.98 -28.33 4.92
N THR A 384 19.16 -27.21 4.22
CA THR A 384 19.76 -25.99 4.79
C THR A 384 18.75 -24.85 4.79
N VAL A 385 18.31 -24.49 6.00
CA VAL A 385 17.27 -23.48 6.21
C VAL A 385 17.88 -22.22 6.80
N ARG A 386 17.51 -21.06 6.24
CA ARG A 386 17.89 -19.75 6.75
C ARG A 386 16.80 -19.21 7.66
N ILE A 387 17.06 -19.11 8.95
CA ILE A 387 16.15 -18.52 9.94
C ILE A 387 16.69 -17.17 10.39
N ILE A 388 15.87 -16.13 10.24
CA ILE A 388 16.14 -14.77 10.73
C ILE A 388 14.98 -14.29 11.60
N LEU A 389 15.26 -13.42 12.56
CA LEU A 389 14.25 -12.61 13.24
C LEU A 389 14.29 -11.22 12.63
N SER A 390 13.21 -10.84 11.97
CA SER A 390 12.99 -9.54 11.33
C SER A 390 12.21 -8.65 12.30
N MET A 391 12.59 -7.38 12.40
CA MET A 391 12.05 -6.43 13.34
C MET A 391 11.89 -5.07 12.66
N GLU A 392 10.64 -4.62 12.53
CA GLU A 392 10.32 -3.30 12.02
C GLU A 392 10.54 -2.26 13.11
N LEU A 393 11.31 -1.23 12.77
CA LEU A 393 11.63 -0.10 13.63
C LEU A 393 11.08 1.20 13.02
N TRP A 394 10.50 2.06 13.84
CA TRP A 394 10.22 3.43 13.42
C TRP A 394 11.51 4.14 13.02
N HIS A 395 11.49 4.84 11.88
CA HIS A 395 12.59 5.69 11.48
C HIS A 395 12.90 6.70 12.60
N PRO A 396 14.18 6.90 12.98
CA PRO A 396 14.57 7.61 14.19
C PRO A 396 14.05 9.06 14.26
N GLU A 397 13.85 9.69 13.11
CA GLU A 397 13.37 11.07 12.99
C GLU A 397 11.83 11.21 12.99
N VAL A 398 11.10 10.09 13.00
CA VAL A 398 9.62 10.13 13.12
C VAL A 398 9.25 10.56 14.53
N PRO A 399 8.47 11.64 14.72
CA PRO A 399 8.06 12.09 16.04
C PRO A 399 7.27 11.02 16.79
N GLN A 400 7.53 10.82 18.09
CA GLN A 400 6.85 9.78 18.89
C GLN A 400 5.32 9.91 18.88
N LEU A 401 4.80 11.15 18.89
CA LEU A 401 3.35 11.41 18.81
C LEU A 401 2.72 10.95 17.49
N SER A 402 3.53 10.84 16.43
CA SER A 402 3.11 10.37 15.11
C SER A 402 3.29 8.85 14.93
N ARG A 403 3.94 8.15 15.87
CA ARG A 403 4.19 6.69 15.83
C ARG A 403 2.97 5.85 16.24
N ALA A 404 1.78 6.46 16.28
CA ALA A 404 0.52 5.75 16.51
C ALA A 404 -0.01 5.15 15.19
N ASP A 405 -1.09 4.38 15.29
CA ASP A 405 -1.80 3.73 14.18
C ASP A 405 -2.22 4.64 13.00
N THR A 406 -2.00 5.96 13.10
CA THR A 406 -2.33 6.95 12.08
C THR A 406 -1.42 6.93 10.86
N LEU A 407 -0.25 6.29 10.93
CA LEU A 407 0.67 6.11 9.79
C LEU A 407 0.68 4.66 9.28
N ARG A 408 -0.52 4.09 9.09
CA ARG A 408 -0.67 2.82 8.36
C ARG A 408 -0.70 3.13 6.84
N PRO A 409 0.08 2.41 6.02
CA PRO A 409 -0.05 2.48 4.56
C PRO A 409 -1.41 1.97 4.09
#